data_AF-A0A9P5U247-F1
#
_entry.id   AF-A0A9P5U247-F1
#
_cell.length_a   1.000
_cell.length_b   1.000
_cell.length_c   1.000
_cell.angle_alpha   90.00
_cell.angle_beta   90.00
_cell.angle_gamma   90.00
#
_symmetry.space_group_name_H-M   'P 1'
#
loop_
_entity.id
_entity.type
_entity.pdbx_description
1 polymer ?
#
loop_
_entity_poly.entity_id
_entity_poly.type
_entity_poly.pdbx_seq_one_letter_code
_entity_poly.pdbx_strand_id
1 'polypeptide(L)'
;MTWLIPQGFSLHTDASWSPATPSLHRNHYSSQQAEFTLATGISADRIFCVSRGDLSSGTVHLTQSDQLDVHCVSIKVVVECFPSDLLDLVKVCELKKQGRENQYGVGIFTTSRPQSSDFQGIDFKITITLPKRRTGVLKIKNFETDMPLFAHQLDNLAPTVHFRTISLRSSNVPMLVDSLDAQKINIETSNAPIQGTFAASSLLNLTTSNSSIRVSALLQSSDVASFSNLSMQSTNGPIVASIILSSQPYHPSTSASSSALSRVSSSPIECGGNFSITALTDNAPLTLTFPSAPPLCNFQLKAFSSLSPVDITLPKTYEGAFEVETNMAGAFVGFQDNIGIGRTDGLVERRLGFEVDGEVWKKGWVTSMDEGQWRGNVKVVTSMAPVTLRL
;
A
#
# COMPACT_ATOMS: atom_id res chain seq x y z
N MET A 1 -25.05 10.88 -27.30
CA MET A 1 -23.92 10.09 -26.75
C MET A 1 -24.29 9.67 -25.34
N THR A 2 -24.22 8.38 -25.02
CA THR A 2 -24.46 7.88 -23.66
C THR A 2 -23.12 7.73 -22.96
N TRP A 3 -22.92 8.47 -21.87
CA TRP A 3 -21.70 8.40 -21.06
C TRP A 3 -21.76 7.18 -20.14
N LEU A 4 -20.64 6.46 -20.02
CA LEU A 4 -20.52 5.27 -19.17
C LEU A 4 -20.37 5.66 -17.69
N ILE A 5 -21.41 6.27 -17.11
CA ILE A 5 -21.42 6.65 -15.71
C ILE A 5 -21.64 5.39 -14.86
N PRO A 6 -20.76 5.08 -13.90
CA PRO A 6 -20.95 3.90 -13.07
C PRO A 6 -22.24 3.99 -12.27
N GLN A 7 -22.85 2.83 -11.99
CA GLN A 7 -24.05 2.77 -11.16
C GLN A 7 -23.79 3.37 -9.77
N GLY A 8 -24.77 4.11 -9.25
CA GLY A 8 -24.70 4.74 -7.93
C GLY A 8 -24.03 6.12 -7.88
N PHE A 9 -23.67 6.71 -9.03
CA PHE A 9 -23.21 8.09 -9.13
C PHE A 9 -24.25 8.99 -9.80
N SER A 10 -24.26 10.27 -9.41
CA SER A 10 -24.97 11.34 -10.12
C SER A 10 -23.97 12.40 -10.57
N LEU A 11 -24.18 12.93 -11.77
CA LEU A 11 -23.44 14.09 -12.27
C LEU A 11 -23.98 15.33 -11.55
N HIS A 12 -23.08 16.18 -11.06
CA HIS A 12 -23.48 17.41 -10.39
C HIS A 12 -23.15 18.66 -11.23
N THR A 13 -21.88 18.82 -11.59
CA THR A 13 -21.40 20.00 -12.32
C THR A 13 -20.42 19.56 -13.39
N ASP A 14 -20.67 19.98 -14.62
CA ASP A 14 -19.76 19.72 -15.74
C ASP A 14 -18.54 20.66 -15.65
N ALA A 15 -17.41 20.22 -16.19
CA ALA A 15 -16.18 21.01 -16.24
C ALA A 15 -16.38 22.34 -16.98
N SER A 16 -15.93 23.43 -16.36
CA SER A 16 -15.75 24.71 -17.04
C SER A 16 -14.31 24.78 -17.56
N TRP A 17 -14.14 24.60 -18.87
CA TRP A 17 -12.84 24.59 -19.51
C TRP A 17 -12.26 26.00 -19.67
N SER A 18 -10.97 26.13 -19.42
CA SER A 18 -10.18 27.33 -19.70
C SER A 18 -8.86 26.94 -20.39
N PRO A 19 -8.27 27.82 -21.22
CA PRO A 19 -6.99 27.54 -21.85
C PRO A 19 -5.90 27.27 -20.79
N ALA A 20 -5.11 26.23 -21.02
CA ALA A 20 -3.95 25.90 -20.19
C ALA A 20 -2.65 26.13 -20.94
N THR A 21 -1.56 26.37 -20.21
CA THR A 21 -0.23 26.47 -20.81
C THR A 21 0.17 25.09 -21.33
N PRO A 22 0.43 24.93 -22.64
CA PRO A 22 0.80 23.64 -23.19
C PRO A 22 2.12 23.17 -22.59
N SER A 23 2.27 21.86 -22.43
CA SER A 23 3.56 21.29 -22.06
C SER A 23 4.61 21.64 -23.14
N LEU A 24 5.80 22.05 -22.70
CA LEU A 24 6.90 22.57 -23.55
C LEU A 24 7.33 21.62 -24.68
N HIS A 25 6.84 20.38 -24.69
CA HIS A 25 7.30 19.32 -25.59
C HIS A 25 6.40 19.09 -26.81
N ARG A 26 5.24 19.76 -26.94
CA ARG A 26 4.35 19.54 -28.10
C ARG A 26 3.64 20.82 -28.56
N ASN A 27 4.32 21.59 -29.43
CA ASN A 27 3.81 22.84 -30.01
C ASN A 27 2.50 22.74 -30.80
N HIS A 28 1.99 21.53 -31.08
CA HIS A 28 0.75 21.31 -31.82
C HIS A 28 -0.46 20.93 -30.96
N TYR A 29 -0.29 20.71 -29.65
CA TYR A 29 -1.38 20.25 -28.79
C TYR A 29 -2.19 21.43 -28.26
N SER A 30 -3.51 21.28 -28.28
CA SER A 30 -4.41 22.14 -27.52
C SER A 30 -4.43 21.65 -26.07
N SER A 31 -4.30 22.57 -25.12
CA SER A 31 -4.36 22.28 -23.70
C SER A 31 -5.50 23.04 -23.04
N GLN A 32 -6.39 22.32 -22.37
CA GLN A 32 -7.49 22.88 -21.60
C GLN A 32 -7.39 22.42 -20.15
N GLN A 33 -7.84 23.25 -19.22
CA GLN A 33 -7.92 22.91 -17.80
C GLN A 33 -9.30 23.19 -17.23
N ALA A 34 -9.68 22.38 -16.25
CA ALA A 34 -10.83 22.59 -15.39
C ALA A 34 -10.40 22.38 -13.93
N GLU A 35 -10.97 23.15 -13.02
CA GLU A 35 -10.67 23.06 -11.59
C GLU A 35 -11.94 22.85 -10.80
N PHE A 36 -11.90 21.87 -9.89
CA PHE A 36 -12.97 21.55 -8.98
C PHE A 36 -12.49 21.81 -7.56
N THR A 37 -13.20 22.68 -6.84
CA THR A 37 -12.94 22.88 -5.41
C THR A 37 -14.00 22.14 -4.63
N LEU A 38 -13.59 21.06 -3.96
CA LEU A 38 -14.46 20.27 -3.12
C LEU A 38 -14.38 20.81 -1.69
N ALA A 39 -15.51 21.27 -1.17
CA ALA A 39 -15.61 21.66 0.22
C ALA A 39 -15.39 20.42 1.10
N THR A 40 -14.21 20.39 1.70
CA THR A 40 -13.74 19.53 2.78
C THR A 40 -14.74 19.24 3.88
N GLY A 41 -15.32 20.33 4.36
CA GLY A 41 -15.65 20.46 5.78
C GLY A 41 -14.52 19.91 6.66
N ILE A 42 -14.84 19.54 7.89
CA ILE A 42 -13.97 18.66 8.70
C ILE A 42 -14.31 17.17 8.41
N SER A 43 -15.16 16.88 7.42
CA SER A 43 -15.83 15.59 7.31
C SER A 43 -16.18 15.11 5.90
N ALA A 44 -15.41 15.45 4.86
CA ALA A 44 -15.52 14.72 3.60
C ALA A 44 -15.31 13.23 3.90
N ASP A 45 -16.39 12.46 3.78
CA ASP A 45 -16.37 11.05 4.11
C ASP A 45 -15.58 10.27 3.09
N ARG A 46 -15.60 10.74 1.83
CA ARG A 46 -14.90 10.10 0.72
C ARG A 46 -14.59 11.10 -0.38
N ILE A 47 -13.34 11.11 -0.81
CA ILE A 47 -12.88 11.77 -2.04
C ILE A 47 -12.62 10.66 -3.05
N PHE A 48 -13.06 10.81 -4.30
CA PHE A 48 -12.79 9.80 -5.31
C PHE A 48 -12.54 10.35 -6.72
N CYS A 49 -11.78 9.61 -7.53
CA CYS A 49 -11.64 9.86 -8.96
C CYS A 49 -11.93 8.58 -9.75
N VAL A 50 -12.74 8.68 -10.81
CA VAL A 50 -13.07 7.54 -11.66
C VAL A 50 -12.90 7.90 -13.12
N SER A 51 -12.45 6.95 -13.93
CA SER A 51 -12.42 7.12 -15.39
C SER A 51 -13.06 5.97 -16.14
N ARG A 52 -13.75 6.27 -17.25
CA ARG A 52 -14.36 5.27 -18.14
C ARG A 52 -14.23 5.66 -19.61
N GLY A 53 -14.02 4.64 -20.45
CA GLY A 53 -13.91 4.78 -21.90
C GLY A 53 -12.48 4.64 -22.40
N ASP A 54 -12.36 4.42 -23.72
CA ASP A 54 -11.13 3.92 -24.35
C ASP A 54 -10.02 4.97 -24.48
N LEU A 55 -10.37 6.25 -24.37
CA LEU A 55 -9.44 7.38 -24.50
C LEU A 55 -9.07 7.98 -23.13
N SER A 56 -9.57 7.39 -22.03
CA SER A 56 -9.31 7.88 -20.67
C SER A 56 -7.98 7.35 -20.15
N SER A 57 -6.89 8.03 -20.48
CA SER A 57 -5.54 7.68 -20.00
C SER A 57 -4.73 8.90 -19.56
N GLY A 58 -3.81 8.71 -18.63
CA GLY A 58 -2.88 9.79 -18.25
C GLY A 58 -2.26 9.60 -16.88
N THR A 59 -2.27 10.65 -16.07
CA THR A 59 -1.61 10.70 -14.76
C THR A 59 -2.51 11.31 -13.69
N VAL A 60 -2.43 10.73 -12.48
CA VAL A 60 -2.99 11.26 -11.24
C VAL A 60 -1.83 11.60 -10.32
N HIS A 61 -1.71 12.86 -9.95
CA HIS A 61 -0.74 13.37 -9.00
C HIS A 61 -1.46 13.82 -7.73
N LEU A 62 -1.14 13.21 -6.60
CA LEU A 62 -1.67 13.58 -5.28
C LEU A 62 -0.59 14.29 -4.47
N THR A 63 -0.86 15.54 -4.10
CA THR A 63 0.09 16.44 -3.46
C THR A 63 -0.55 17.25 -2.33
N GLN A 64 0.25 18.05 -1.63
CA GLN A 64 -0.20 19.00 -0.60
C GLN A 64 0.29 20.42 -0.89
N SER A 65 -0.52 21.42 -0.54
CA SER A 65 -0.14 22.84 -0.67
C SER A 65 -0.55 23.68 0.53
N ASP A 66 0.31 24.63 0.90
CA ASP A 66 0.06 25.65 1.93
C ASP A 66 -0.80 26.82 1.41
N GLN A 67 -1.10 26.86 0.10
CA GLN A 67 -1.85 27.94 -0.54
C GLN A 67 -3.36 27.72 -0.55
N LEU A 68 -3.82 26.51 -0.20
CA LEU A 68 -5.24 26.16 -0.18
C LEU A 68 -5.88 26.52 1.15
N ASP A 69 -7.19 26.79 1.10
CA ASP A 69 -8.03 26.81 2.30
C ASP A 69 -7.95 25.45 3.01
N VAL A 70 -7.81 25.47 4.33
CA VAL A 70 -7.67 24.28 5.19
C VAL A 70 -8.85 23.30 5.06
N HIS A 71 -9.98 23.77 4.53
CA HIS A 71 -11.20 23.02 4.33
C HIS A 71 -11.53 22.75 2.87
N CYS A 72 -10.56 22.89 1.95
CA CYS A 72 -10.81 22.66 0.53
C CYS A 72 -9.79 21.69 -0.05
N VAL A 73 -10.28 20.76 -0.86
CA VAL A 73 -9.44 19.96 -1.76
C VAL A 73 -9.64 20.50 -3.16
N SER A 74 -8.54 20.89 -3.81
CA SER A 74 -8.56 21.28 -5.22
C SER A 74 -8.22 20.08 -6.09
N ILE A 75 -9.04 19.82 -7.10
CA ILE A 75 -8.79 18.85 -8.14
C ILE A 75 -8.70 19.60 -9.46
N LYS A 76 -7.49 19.70 -10.00
CA LYS A 76 -7.21 20.30 -11.30
C LYS A 76 -7.08 19.20 -12.34
N VAL A 77 -7.84 19.31 -13.43
CA VAL A 77 -7.76 18.40 -14.57
C VAL A 77 -7.26 19.19 -15.77
N VAL A 78 -6.13 18.78 -16.33
CA VAL A 78 -5.59 19.31 -17.58
C VAL A 78 -5.72 18.23 -18.66
N VAL A 79 -6.22 18.61 -19.82
CA VAL A 79 -6.36 17.74 -20.99
C VAL A 79 -5.49 18.29 -22.10
N GLU A 80 -4.56 17.47 -22.58
CA GLU A 80 -3.75 17.74 -23.77
C GLU A 80 -4.27 16.87 -24.91
N CYS A 81 -4.70 17.48 -26.01
CA CYS A 81 -5.27 16.76 -27.15
C CYS A 81 -4.84 17.36 -28.50
N PHE A 82 -4.79 16.50 -29.51
CA PHE A 82 -4.57 16.90 -30.91
C PHE A 82 -5.30 15.94 -31.85
N PRO A 83 -6.22 16.41 -32.72
CA PRO A 83 -6.69 17.80 -32.85
C PRO A 83 -7.57 18.27 -31.66
N SER A 84 -7.80 19.58 -31.55
CA SER A 84 -8.62 20.19 -30.48
C SER A 84 -10.04 19.64 -30.38
N ASP A 85 -10.60 19.22 -31.51
CA ASP A 85 -11.98 18.76 -31.64
C ASP A 85 -12.20 17.42 -30.91
N LEU A 86 -11.13 16.75 -30.47
CA LEU A 86 -11.21 15.57 -29.60
C LEU A 86 -11.78 15.88 -28.21
N LEU A 87 -11.80 17.15 -27.78
CA LEU A 87 -12.44 17.53 -26.52
C LEU A 87 -13.94 17.24 -26.52
N ASP A 88 -14.60 17.21 -27.69
CA ASP A 88 -16.02 16.85 -27.80
C ASP A 88 -16.28 15.37 -27.44
N LEU A 89 -15.24 14.54 -27.45
CA LEU A 89 -15.28 13.13 -27.03
C LEU A 89 -15.02 12.94 -25.54
N VAL A 90 -14.77 14.03 -24.80
CA VAL A 90 -14.38 14.03 -23.40
C VAL A 90 -15.45 14.72 -22.57
N LYS A 91 -15.84 14.08 -21.46
CA LYS A 91 -16.68 14.68 -20.43
C LYS A 91 -16.01 14.54 -19.08
N VAL A 92 -15.78 15.68 -18.42
CA VAL A 92 -15.24 15.74 -17.06
C VAL A 92 -16.28 16.40 -16.16
N CYS A 93 -16.60 15.78 -15.03
CA CYS A 93 -17.67 16.24 -14.14
C CYS A 93 -17.32 16.05 -12.67
N GLU A 94 -17.88 16.91 -11.83
CA GLU A 94 -18.06 16.61 -10.41
C GLU A 94 -19.10 15.48 -10.26
N LEU A 95 -18.75 14.49 -9.46
CA LEU A 95 -19.57 13.34 -9.13
C LEU A 95 -19.98 13.37 -7.66
N LYS A 96 -21.24 13.00 -7.42
CA LYS A 96 -21.76 12.69 -6.08
C LYS A 96 -22.24 11.25 -6.03
N LYS A 97 -22.03 10.59 -4.90
CA LYS A 97 -22.56 9.24 -4.69
C LYS A 97 -24.04 9.33 -4.29
N GLN A 98 -24.90 8.58 -4.97
CA GLN A 98 -26.33 8.60 -4.69
C GLN A 98 -26.61 8.09 -3.27
N GLY A 99 -27.50 8.78 -2.55
CA GLY A 99 -27.94 8.40 -1.21
C GLY A 99 -26.90 8.58 -0.10
N ARG A 100 -25.78 9.28 -0.35
CA ARG A 100 -24.79 9.59 0.70
C ARG A 100 -24.32 11.04 0.58
N GLU A 101 -24.43 11.77 1.68
CA GLU A 101 -23.86 13.11 1.81
C GLU A 101 -22.34 13.05 1.98
N ASN A 102 -21.64 14.15 1.67
CA ASN A 102 -20.20 14.31 1.89
C ASN A 102 -19.29 13.33 1.11
N GLN A 103 -19.75 12.82 -0.04
CA GLN A 103 -18.97 11.98 -0.94
C GLN A 103 -18.87 12.63 -2.31
N TYR A 104 -17.70 13.18 -2.59
CA TYR A 104 -17.46 13.99 -3.78
C TYR A 104 -16.27 13.44 -4.55
N GLY A 105 -16.29 13.65 -5.86
CA GLY A 105 -15.22 13.20 -6.71
C GLY A 105 -15.27 13.81 -8.09
N VAL A 106 -14.32 13.42 -8.92
CA VAL A 106 -14.26 13.81 -10.33
C VAL A 106 -14.34 12.56 -11.20
N GLY A 107 -15.19 12.62 -12.22
CA GLY A 107 -15.34 11.60 -13.23
C GLY A 107 -14.78 12.07 -14.56
N ILE A 108 -14.02 11.19 -15.23
CA ILE A 108 -13.58 11.37 -16.61
C ILE A 108 -14.25 10.31 -17.48
N PHE A 109 -14.98 10.75 -18.49
CA PHE A 109 -15.71 9.87 -19.38
C PHE A 109 -15.32 10.19 -20.81
N THR A 110 -14.90 9.18 -21.55
CA THR A 110 -14.60 9.31 -22.98
C THR A 110 -15.47 8.37 -23.80
N THR A 111 -15.85 8.77 -25.00
CA THR A 111 -16.55 7.87 -25.92
C THR A 111 -15.61 6.84 -26.55
N SER A 112 -16.16 5.82 -27.19
CA SER A 112 -15.37 4.86 -27.97
C SER A 112 -14.62 5.54 -29.10
N ARG A 113 -13.42 5.00 -29.40
CA ARG A 113 -12.57 5.51 -30.48
C ARG A 113 -13.30 5.37 -31.83
N PRO A 114 -13.36 6.42 -32.67
CA PRO A 114 -13.83 6.27 -34.04
C PRO A 114 -12.93 5.26 -34.77
N GLN A 115 -13.52 4.37 -35.57
CA GLN A 115 -12.80 3.27 -36.22
C GLN A 115 -11.69 3.70 -37.21
N SER A 116 -11.60 4.98 -37.58
CA SER A 116 -10.96 5.40 -38.83
C SER A 116 -9.80 6.40 -38.74
N SER A 117 -9.00 6.50 -37.66
CA SER A 117 -7.76 7.29 -37.79
C SER A 117 -6.60 6.95 -36.84
N ASP A 118 -5.41 7.32 -37.30
CA ASP A 118 -4.13 7.50 -36.59
C ASP A 118 -4.25 8.58 -35.49
N PHE A 119 -5.22 8.45 -34.59
CA PHE A 119 -5.48 9.44 -33.55
C PHE A 119 -4.28 9.54 -32.62
N GLN A 120 -3.59 10.68 -32.68
CA GLN A 120 -2.70 11.13 -31.63
C GLN A 120 -3.53 11.36 -30.35
N GLY A 121 -3.05 10.78 -29.25
CA GLY A 121 -3.87 10.53 -28.06
C GLY A 121 -4.31 11.78 -27.29
N ILE A 122 -5.41 11.62 -26.56
CA ILE A 122 -5.82 12.50 -25.46
C ILE A 122 -5.02 12.08 -24.23
N ASP A 123 -4.36 13.02 -23.57
CA ASP A 123 -3.63 12.79 -22.33
C ASP A 123 -4.21 13.65 -21.22
N PHE A 124 -4.50 13.02 -20.08
CA PHE A 124 -5.07 13.67 -18.92
C PHE A 124 -4.02 13.81 -17.81
N LYS A 125 -3.94 15.00 -17.21
CA LYS A 125 -3.12 15.25 -16.02
C LYS A 125 -4.04 15.74 -14.92
N ILE A 126 -4.20 14.93 -13.89
CA ILE A 126 -5.07 15.22 -12.75
C ILE A 126 -4.18 15.52 -11.56
N THR A 127 -4.26 16.73 -11.02
CA THR A 127 -3.55 17.12 -9.81
C THR A 127 -4.57 17.30 -8.69
N ILE A 128 -4.48 16.44 -7.68
CA ILE A 128 -5.30 16.49 -6.47
C ILE A 128 -4.43 17.13 -5.39
N THR A 129 -4.80 18.34 -4.98
CA THR A 129 -4.05 19.12 -4.01
C THR A 129 -4.83 19.14 -2.70
N LEU A 130 -4.24 18.49 -1.69
CA LEU A 130 -4.74 18.49 -0.32
C LEU A 130 -4.26 19.74 0.43
N PRO A 131 -5.04 20.29 1.36
CA PRO A 131 -4.60 21.43 2.14
C PRO A 131 -3.55 20.99 3.17
N LYS A 132 -2.48 21.78 3.30
CA LYS A 132 -1.46 21.54 4.32
C LYS A 132 -1.79 22.31 5.59
N ARG A 133 -1.72 21.61 6.73
CA ARG A 133 -1.99 22.21 8.03
C ARG A 133 -0.69 22.76 8.63
N ARG A 134 -0.75 23.95 9.21
CA ARG A 134 0.38 24.53 9.96
C ARG A 134 0.75 23.70 11.19
N THR A 135 -0.25 23.05 11.79
CA THR A 135 -0.08 22.21 12.98
C THR A 135 -0.91 20.93 12.86
N GLY A 136 -0.29 19.80 13.17
CA GLY A 136 -0.93 18.49 13.20
C GLY A 136 -1.11 17.84 11.83
N VAL A 137 -1.62 16.61 11.86
CA VAL A 137 -1.81 15.76 10.67
C VAL A 137 -3.19 15.98 10.07
N LEU A 138 -3.27 16.13 8.75
CA LEU A 138 -4.54 16.15 8.01
C LEU A 138 -5.12 14.73 8.01
N LYS A 139 -6.31 14.55 8.60
CA LYS A 139 -7.00 13.26 8.62
C LYS A 139 -8.02 13.18 7.48
N ILE A 140 -7.85 12.24 6.57
CA ILE A 140 -8.79 11.98 5.48
C ILE A 140 -9.45 10.63 5.72
N LYS A 141 -10.79 10.57 5.67
CA LYS A 141 -11.50 9.32 5.95
C LYS A 141 -11.30 8.29 4.84
N ASN A 142 -11.67 8.63 3.60
CA ASN A 142 -11.51 7.71 2.49
C ASN A 142 -11.04 8.46 1.24
N PHE A 143 -10.02 7.92 0.58
CA PHE A 143 -9.56 8.36 -0.73
C PHE A 143 -9.59 7.17 -1.69
N GLU A 144 -10.20 7.33 -2.87
CA GLU A 144 -10.34 6.22 -3.82
C GLU A 144 -10.09 6.66 -5.26
N THR A 145 -9.33 5.88 -6.01
CA THR A 145 -9.25 6.02 -7.46
C THR A 145 -9.57 4.70 -8.16
N ASP A 146 -10.34 4.79 -9.24
CA ASP A 146 -10.60 3.68 -10.15
C ASP A 146 -10.37 4.16 -11.59
N MET A 147 -9.10 4.12 -11.98
CA MET A 147 -8.59 4.79 -13.18
C MET A 147 -7.60 3.88 -13.94
N PRO A 148 -8.10 2.92 -14.74
CA PRO A 148 -7.33 1.81 -15.30
C PRO A 148 -6.08 2.18 -16.11
N LEU A 149 -6.09 3.34 -16.78
CA LEU A 149 -4.98 3.80 -17.63
C LEU A 149 -4.34 5.08 -17.09
N PHE A 150 -4.42 5.30 -15.77
CA PHE A 150 -3.79 6.44 -15.10
C PHE A 150 -2.65 6.02 -14.19
N ALA A 151 -1.46 6.56 -14.47
CA ALA A 151 -0.32 6.40 -13.59
C ALA A 151 -0.59 7.19 -12.32
N HIS A 152 -0.22 6.64 -11.16
CA HIS A 152 -0.40 7.32 -9.89
C HIS A 152 0.96 7.79 -9.38
N GLN A 153 1.05 9.07 -9.07
CA GLN A 153 2.20 9.70 -8.43
C GLN A 153 1.71 10.32 -7.13
N LEU A 154 2.21 9.85 -6.00
CA LEU A 154 1.87 10.37 -4.68
C LEU A 154 3.14 10.94 -4.05
N ASP A 155 3.08 12.21 -3.64
CA ASP A 155 4.20 12.87 -2.97
C ASP A 155 4.45 12.29 -1.57
N ASN A 156 5.43 12.84 -0.85
CA ASN A 156 5.72 12.50 0.54
C ASN A 156 4.63 13.03 1.50
N LEU A 157 3.54 12.27 1.62
CA LEU A 157 2.34 12.65 2.39
C LEU A 157 2.33 12.10 3.81
N ALA A 158 3.07 11.01 4.09
CA ALA A 158 3.06 10.35 5.40
C ALA A 158 3.30 11.28 6.62
N PRO A 159 4.18 12.30 6.57
CA PRO A 159 4.43 13.16 7.73
C PRO A 159 3.26 14.11 8.07
N THR A 160 2.38 14.38 7.11
CA THR A 160 1.41 15.49 7.17
C THR A 160 -0.02 15.08 6.86
N VAL A 161 -0.24 13.88 6.32
CA VAL A 161 -1.55 13.31 6.00
C VAL A 161 -1.65 11.89 6.52
N HIS A 162 -2.77 11.60 7.17
CA HIS A 162 -3.16 10.25 7.57
C HIS A 162 -4.51 9.90 6.96
N PHE A 163 -4.54 8.82 6.18
CA PHE A 163 -5.78 8.29 5.62
C PHE A 163 -6.35 7.21 6.52
N ARG A 164 -7.66 7.20 6.79
CA ARG A 164 -8.27 6.00 7.37
C ARG A 164 -8.30 4.88 6.34
N THR A 165 -8.74 5.17 5.11
CA THR A 165 -8.67 4.23 3.99
C THR A 165 -8.18 4.93 2.74
N ILE A 166 -7.26 4.30 2.02
CA ILE A 166 -6.86 4.70 0.68
C ILE A 166 -6.89 3.48 -0.24
N SER A 167 -7.59 3.60 -1.37
CA SER A 167 -7.70 2.54 -2.37
C SER A 167 -7.38 3.09 -3.75
N LEU A 168 -6.29 2.61 -4.36
CA LEU A 168 -5.86 3.04 -5.70
C LEU A 168 -5.97 1.85 -6.65
N ARG A 169 -6.67 2.05 -7.77
CA ARG A 169 -6.80 1.03 -8.82
C ARG A 169 -6.39 1.59 -10.17
N SER A 170 -5.51 0.86 -10.84
CA SER A 170 -5.08 1.04 -12.21
C SER A 170 -4.96 -0.32 -12.91
N SER A 171 -4.41 -0.38 -14.11
CA SER A 171 -4.21 -1.64 -14.84
C SER A 171 -2.87 -1.70 -15.55
N ASN A 172 -2.51 -0.69 -16.34
CA ASN A 172 -1.36 -0.78 -17.27
C ASN A 172 -0.25 0.24 -17.04
N VAL A 173 -0.34 1.00 -15.97
CA VAL A 173 0.54 2.15 -15.71
C VAL A 173 0.95 2.19 -14.25
N PRO A 174 2.17 2.71 -13.95
CA PRO A 174 2.82 2.52 -12.66
C PRO A 174 2.11 3.25 -11.52
N MET A 175 2.30 2.72 -10.32
CA MET A 175 1.97 3.39 -9.06
C MET A 175 3.25 3.72 -8.31
N LEU A 176 3.57 5.02 -8.25
CA LEU A 176 4.78 5.57 -7.64
C LEU A 176 4.34 6.39 -6.42
N VAL A 177 4.79 5.96 -5.24
CA VAL A 177 4.42 6.57 -3.97
C VAL A 177 5.68 6.93 -3.20
N ASP A 178 5.95 8.21 -3.00
CA ASP A 178 7.12 8.62 -2.21
C ASP A 178 6.95 8.17 -0.75
N SER A 179 5.87 8.59 -0.09
CA SER A 179 5.49 8.11 1.24
C SER A 179 4.02 8.31 1.56
N LEU A 180 3.37 7.30 2.13
CA LEU A 180 1.94 7.30 2.45
C LEU A 180 1.69 6.69 3.84
N ASP A 181 0.90 7.37 4.68
CA ASP A 181 0.46 6.88 5.98
C ASP A 181 -1.06 6.68 6.02
N ALA A 182 -1.50 5.49 6.41
CA ALA A 182 -2.92 5.18 6.53
C ALA A 182 -3.24 4.07 7.54
N GLN A 183 -4.51 3.93 7.91
CA GLN A 183 -4.97 2.71 8.61
C GLN A 183 -5.10 1.53 7.65
N LYS A 184 -5.71 1.75 6.47
CA LYS A 184 -5.89 0.72 5.43
C LYS A 184 -5.44 1.24 4.06
N ILE A 185 -4.54 0.52 3.42
CA ILE A 185 -4.01 0.80 2.09
C ILE A 185 -4.35 -0.38 1.18
N ASN A 186 -4.98 -0.11 0.05
CA ASN A 186 -5.25 -1.08 -1.01
C ASN A 186 -4.74 -0.52 -2.34
N ILE A 187 -3.78 -1.20 -2.97
CA ILE A 187 -3.19 -0.78 -4.23
C ILE A 187 -3.25 -1.94 -5.22
N GLU A 188 -3.92 -1.71 -6.33
CA GLU A 188 -4.20 -2.73 -7.34
C GLU A 188 -3.82 -2.23 -8.74
N THR A 189 -3.02 -3.01 -9.45
CA THR A 189 -2.76 -2.84 -10.88
C THR A 189 -2.66 -4.22 -11.54
N SER A 190 -2.49 -4.31 -12.85
CA SER A 190 -2.41 -5.60 -13.55
C SER A 190 -1.03 -5.81 -14.17
N ASN A 191 -0.50 -4.80 -14.84
CA ASN A 191 0.65 -4.92 -15.74
C ASN A 191 1.76 -3.91 -15.45
N ALA A 192 1.69 -3.20 -14.33
CA ALA A 192 2.62 -2.13 -14.01
C ALA A 192 3.14 -2.23 -12.58
N PRO A 193 4.31 -1.64 -12.30
CA PRO A 193 4.95 -1.80 -11.01
C PRO A 193 4.25 -0.98 -9.93
N ILE A 194 4.31 -1.49 -8.70
CA ILE A 194 3.97 -0.77 -7.48
C ILE A 194 5.27 -0.48 -6.75
N GLN A 195 5.58 0.81 -6.53
CA GLN A 195 6.80 1.25 -5.88
C GLN A 195 6.50 2.32 -4.83
N GLY A 196 7.13 2.20 -3.66
CA GLY A 196 7.03 3.28 -2.68
C GLY A 196 7.25 2.93 -1.22
N THR A 197 6.98 3.91 -0.37
CA THR A 197 7.03 3.78 1.10
C THR A 197 5.63 3.86 1.70
N PHE A 198 5.26 2.88 2.52
CA PHE A 198 3.93 2.74 3.09
C PHE A 198 3.98 2.56 4.60
N ALA A 199 3.21 3.33 5.35
CA ALA A 199 2.93 3.11 6.75
C ALA A 199 1.46 2.69 6.89
N ALA A 200 1.22 1.53 7.50
CA ALA A 200 -0.12 0.97 7.69
C ALA A 200 -0.32 0.49 9.12
N SER A 201 -1.41 0.91 9.76
CA SER A 201 -1.73 0.47 11.12
C SER A 201 -2.67 -0.74 11.22
N SER A 202 -3.27 -1.17 10.11
CA SER A 202 -4.19 -2.32 10.10
C SER A 202 -4.05 -3.20 8.85
N LEU A 203 -4.04 -2.63 7.65
CA LEU A 203 -3.98 -3.39 6.41
C LEU A 203 -3.16 -2.66 5.34
N LEU A 204 -2.22 -3.39 4.73
CA LEU A 204 -1.52 -2.99 3.52
C LEU A 204 -1.67 -4.13 2.49
N ASN A 205 -2.49 -3.91 1.46
CA ASN A 205 -2.70 -4.86 0.38
C ASN A 205 -2.16 -4.30 -0.93
N LEU A 206 -1.23 -5.01 -1.55
CA LEU A 206 -0.54 -4.65 -2.78
C LEU A 206 -0.68 -5.78 -3.80
N THR A 207 -1.36 -5.54 -4.91
CA THR A 207 -1.65 -6.56 -5.91
C THR A 207 -1.29 -6.07 -7.31
N THR A 208 -0.51 -6.89 -8.02
CA THR A 208 -0.27 -6.78 -9.47
C THR A 208 -0.28 -8.17 -10.09
N SER A 209 -0.31 -8.29 -11.42
CA SER A 209 -0.23 -9.61 -12.07
C SER A 209 1.13 -9.80 -12.76
N ASN A 210 1.59 -8.78 -13.49
CA ASN A 210 2.69 -8.94 -14.45
C ASN A 210 3.88 -8.01 -14.21
N SER A 211 3.95 -7.35 -13.05
CA SER A 211 5.05 -6.43 -12.75
C SER A 211 5.50 -6.47 -11.30
N SER A 212 6.58 -5.76 -11.01
CA SER A 212 7.24 -5.85 -9.71
C SER A 212 6.51 -5.08 -8.62
N ILE A 213 6.54 -5.61 -7.40
CA ILE A 213 6.25 -4.88 -6.16
C ILE A 213 7.60 -4.57 -5.50
N ARG A 214 7.93 -3.28 -5.32
CA ARG A 214 9.19 -2.84 -4.67
C ARG A 214 8.90 -1.81 -3.60
N VAL A 215 8.86 -2.22 -2.34
CA VAL A 215 8.31 -1.36 -1.26
C VAL A 215 9.13 -1.35 0.01
N SER A 216 9.05 -0.22 0.72
CA SER A 216 9.41 -0.12 2.13
C SER A 216 8.13 0.01 2.95
N ALA A 217 7.88 -0.92 3.87
CA ALA A 217 6.65 -0.96 4.64
C ALA A 217 6.94 -0.77 6.14
N LEU A 218 6.15 0.07 6.80
CA LEU A 218 6.06 0.19 8.25
C LEU A 218 4.68 -0.33 8.67
N LEU A 219 4.66 -1.50 9.32
CA LEU A 219 3.44 -2.04 9.91
C LEU A 219 3.38 -1.66 11.37
N GLN A 220 2.35 -0.91 11.74
CA GLN A 220 2.11 -0.49 13.12
C GLN A 220 0.99 -1.33 13.72
N SER A 221 1.23 -1.98 14.85
CA SER A 221 0.19 -2.64 15.63
C SER A 221 -0.25 -1.70 16.75
N SER A 222 -1.50 -1.24 16.67
CA SER A 222 -2.13 -0.38 17.68
C SER A 222 -3.07 -1.15 18.61
N ASP A 223 -3.40 -2.39 18.28
CA ASP A 223 -4.40 -3.20 18.98
C ASP A 223 -3.83 -4.60 19.25
N VAL A 224 -3.83 -4.96 20.53
CA VAL A 224 -3.35 -6.26 21.02
C VAL A 224 -4.25 -7.42 20.61
N ALA A 225 -5.48 -7.16 20.18
CA ALA A 225 -6.43 -8.18 19.76
C ALA A 225 -6.44 -8.43 18.25
N SER A 226 -5.91 -7.51 17.44
CA SER A 226 -5.95 -7.61 15.98
C SER A 226 -4.57 -7.63 15.34
N PHE A 227 -4.50 -8.29 14.20
CA PHE A 227 -3.29 -8.35 13.38
C PHE A 227 -3.20 -7.12 12.47
N SER A 228 -2.01 -6.53 12.40
CA SER A 228 -1.64 -5.64 11.30
C SER A 228 -1.21 -6.52 10.13
N ASN A 229 -1.96 -6.44 9.04
CA ASN A 229 -1.84 -7.36 7.90
C ASN A 229 -1.10 -6.70 6.74
N LEU A 230 -0.17 -7.44 6.14
CA LEU A 230 0.46 -7.11 4.87
C LEU A 230 0.22 -8.25 3.89
N SER A 231 -0.36 -7.93 2.73
CA SER A 231 -0.57 -8.86 1.63
C SER A 231 0.09 -8.30 0.38
N MET A 232 0.99 -9.07 -0.23
CA MET A 232 1.65 -8.74 -1.49
C MET A 232 1.47 -9.90 -2.48
N GLN A 233 0.96 -9.61 -3.66
CA GLN A 233 0.67 -10.64 -4.66
C GLN A 233 1.09 -10.20 -6.06
N SER A 234 1.82 -11.08 -6.77
CA SER A 234 2.15 -10.92 -8.18
C SER A 234 2.30 -12.26 -8.90
N THR A 235 1.65 -12.49 -10.03
CA THR A 235 1.82 -13.76 -10.77
C THR A 235 3.21 -13.87 -11.40
N ASN A 236 3.66 -12.84 -12.12
CA ASN A 236 4.86 -12.89 -12.97
C ASN A 236 5.94 -11.86 -12.59
N GLY A 237 5.68 -10.98 -11.62
CA GLY A 237 6.61 -9.93 -11.26
C GLY A 237 7.27 -10.16 -9.89
N PRO A 238 8.54 -9.75 -9.72
CA PRO A 238 9.25 -9.98 -8.49
C PRO A 238 8.67 -9.14 -7.34
N ILE A 239 8.69 -9.70 -6.14
CA ILE A 239 8.32 -9.00 -4.90
C ILE A 239 9.60 -8.75 -4.11
N VAL A 240 9.93 -7.47 -3.89
CA VAL A 240 11.07 -7.04 -3.06
C VAL A 240 10.57 -6.08 -2.01
N ALA A 241 10.66 -6.45 -0.73
CA ALA A 241 10.16 -5.63 0.36
C ALA A 241 11.13 -5.56 1.55
N SER A 242 11.23 -4.36 2.13
CA SER A 242 11.85 -4.09 3.43
C SER A 242 10.77 -3.69 4.42
N ILE A 243 10.54 -4.51 5.45
CA ILE A 243 9.39 -4.41 6.34
C ILE A 243 9.84 -4.14 7.77
N ILE A 244 9.49 -2.97 8.29
CA ILE A 244 9.68 -2.61 9.69
C ILE A 244 8.38 -2.88 10.44
N LEU A 245 8.47 -3.61 11.55
CA LEU A 245 7.36 -3.82 12.45
C LEU A 245 7.51 -2.88 13.65
N SER A 246 6.40 -2.30 14.09
CA SER A 246 6.35 -1.45 15.28
C SER A 246 5.06 -1.69 16.05
N SER A 247 5.14 -1.76 17.37
CA SER A 247 3.95 -1.67 18.23
C SER A 247 3.96 -0.32 18.92
N GLN A 248 2.79 0.26 19.16
CA GLN A 248 2.69 1.39 20.09
C GLN A 248 2.69 0.84 21.52
N PRO A 249 3.35 1.52 22.48
CA PRO A 249 3.24 1.16 23.89
C PRO A 249 1.77 1.19 24.30
N TYR A 250 1.26 0.06 24.74
CA TYR A 250 -0.10 -0.01 25.26
C TYR A 250 -0.17 0.82 26.54
N HIS A 251 -0.70 2.03 26.45
CA HIS A 251 -1.16 2.77 27.62
C HIS A 251 -2.58 2.31 27.91
N PRO A 252 -2.85 1.54 28.98
CA PRO A 252 -4.21 1.24 29.37
C PRO A 252 -4.90 2.58 29.66
N SER A 253 -5.76 3.02 28.75
CA SER A 253 -6.61 4.16 28.98
C SER A 253 -7.48 3.83 30.18
N THR A 254 -7.20 4.46 31.31
CA THR A 254 -7.97 4.41 32.55
C THR A 254 -9.36 5.01 32.31
N SER A 255 -10.23 4.27 31.63
CA SER A 255 -11.67 4.54 31.55
C SER A 255 -12.50 3.45 32.24
N ALA A 256 -11.86 2.49 32.90
CA ALA A 256 -12.52 1.67 33.92
C ALA A 256 -12.49 2.43 35.24
N SER A 257 -13.60 3.07 35.56
CA SER A 257 -13.90 3.64 36.87
C SER A 257 -13.67 2.62 37.98
N SER A 258 -12.68 2.91 38.83
CA SER A 258 -12.63 2.61 40.28
C SER A 258 -13.24 1.29 40.76
N SER A 259 -12.41 0.36 41.23
CA SER A 259 -12.20 0.14 42.67
C SER A 259 -11.44 -1.16 42.95
N ALA A 260 -10.66 -1.12 44.03
CA ALA A 260 -9.94 -2.23 44.66
C ALA A 260 -8.58 -2.64 44.06
N LEU A 261 -7.54 -1.96 44.59
CA LEU A 261 -6.30 -2.56 45.09
C LEU A 261 -5.57 -3.54 44.16
N SER A 262 -4.66 -3.01 43.34
CA SER A 262 -3.50 -3.80 42.91
C SER A 262 -2.25 -2.93 42.90
N ARG A 263 -1.55 -2.94 44.04
CA ARG A 263 -0.13 -2.55 44.14
C ARG A 263 0.74 -3.68 43.59
N VAL A 264 0.56 -4.01 42.32
CA VAL A 264 1.56 -4.77 41.58
C VAL A 264 2.29 -3.74 40.74
N SER A 265 3.56 -3.54 41.04
CA SER A 265 4.55 -2.97 40.12
C SER A 265 4.68 -3.90 38.91
N SER A 266 3.63 -4.04 38.11
CA SER A 266 3.68 -4.72 36.84
C SER A 266 4.18 -3.68 35.86
N SER A 267 5.46 -3.79 35.51
CA SER A 267 5.98 -3.22 34.27
C SER A 267 4.92 -3.42 33.17
N PRO A 268 4.58 -2.39 32.38
CA PRO A 268 3.63 -2.57 31.29
C PRO A 268 4.02 -3.83 30.52
N ILE A 269 3.09 -4.78 30.40
CA ILE A 269 3.33 -5.98 29.59
C ILE A 269 3.62 -5.45 28.19
N GLU A 270 4.89 -5.50 27.78
CA GLU A 270 5.33 -5.05 26.48
C GLU A 270 4.77 -6.05 25.45
N CYS A 271 3.54 -5.81 25.00
CA CYS A 271 2.99 -6.54 23.87
C CYS A 271 3.73 -6.05 22.61
N GLY A 272 4.52 -6.93 22.01
CA GLY A 272 5.25 -6.62 20.78
C GLY A 272 4.36 -6.39 19.55
N GLY A 273 3.04 -6.57 19.67
CA GLY A 273 2.05 -6.42 18.59
C GLY A 273 1.81 -7.74 17.85
N ASN A 274 0.72 -7.79 17.07
CA ASN A 274 0.41 -8.93 16.20
C ASN A 274 0.56 -8.54 14.73
N PHE A 275 1.33 -9.30 13.97
CA PHE A 275 1.63 -9.04 12.56
C PHE A 275 1.40 -10.29 11.72
N SER A 276 0.72 -10.12 10.60
CA SER A 276 0.48 -11.21 9.63
C SER A 276 0.88 -10.74 8.25
N ILE A 277 1.87 -11.40 7.67
CA ILE A 277 2.45 -11.05 6.38
C ILE A 277 2.24 -12.22 5.43
N THR A 278 1.66 -11.94 4.26
CA THR A 278 1.51 -12.88 3.16
C THR A 278 2.14 -12.30 1.91
N ALA A 279 3.06 -13.03 1.29
CA ALA A 279 3.71 -12.65 0.03
C ALA A 279 3.67 -13.83 -0.93
N LEU A 280 3.07 -13.64 -2.10
CA LEU A 280 2.81 -14.73 -3.07
C LEU A 280 3.25 -14.30 -4.46
N THR A 281 4.06 -15.15 -5.12
CA THR A 281 4.32 -14.99 -6.55
C THR A 281 4.55 -16.29 -7.29
N ASP A 282 3.97 -16.48 -8.47
CA ASP A 282 4.10 -17.79 -9.14
C ASP A 282 5.46 -17.93 -9.83
N ASN A 283 5.85 -16.95 -10.64
CA ASN A 283 6.90 -17.13 -11.63
C ASN A 283 8.15 -16.25 -11.41
N ALA A 284 8.17 -15.39 -10.38
CA ALA A 284 9.24 -14.44 -10.16
C ALA A 284 9.85 -14.50 -8.74
N PRO A 285 11.08 -13.99 -8.52
CA PRO A 285 11.71 -14.05 -7.21
C PRO A 285 10.94 -13.27 -6.14
N LEU A 286 11.00 -13.79 -4.91
CA LEU A 286 10.43 -13.16 -3.72
C LEU A 286 11.54 -12.90 -2.71
N THR A 287 11.74 -11.65 -2.34
CA THR A 287 12.74 -11.23 -1.35
C THR A 287 12.10 -10.35 -0.28
N LEU A 288 12.09 -10.83 0.97
CA LEU A 288 11.63 -10.03 2.12
C LEU A 288 12.76 -9.86 3.12
N THR A 289 12.89 -8.64 3.63
CA THR A 289 13.80 -8.33 4.73
C THR A 289 13.02 -7.65 5.84
N PHE A 290 13.34 -8.01 7.08
CA PHE A 290 12.73 -7.45 8.28
C PHE A 290 13.80 -6.78 9.13
N PRO A 291 14.15 -5.50 8.88
CA PRO A 291 15.26 -4.85 9.57
C PRO A 291 15.06 -4.75 11.09
N SER A 292 13.82 -4.61 11.55
CA SER A 292 13.50 -4.52 12.96
C SER A 292 12.07 -4.96 13.26
N ALA A 293 11.88 -5.55 14.43
CA ALA A 293 10.58 -5.83 15.01
C ALA A 293 10.63 -5.67 16.53
N PRO A 294 9.53 -5.31 17.20
CA PRO A 294 9.48 -5.26 18.66
C PRO A 294 9.75 -6.64 19.26
N PRO A 295 10.41 -6.73 20.42
CA PRO A 295 10.53 -8.01 21.12
C PRO A 295 9.13 -8.52 21.49
N LEU A 296 9.00 -9.85 21.63
CA LEU A 296 7.75 -10.50 22.05
C LEU A 296 6.56 -10.30 21.09
N CYS A 297 6.78 -9.88 19.84
CA CYS A 297 5.71 -9.73 18.87
C CYS A 297 5.18 -11.09 18.39
N ASN A 298 3.87 -11.17 18.15
CA ASN A 298 3.27 -12.29 17.45
C ASN A 298 3.48 -12.13 15.95
N PHE A 299 4.38 -12.91 15.36
CA PHE A 299 4.79 -12.75 13.96
C PHE A 299 4.39 -13.96 13.11
N GLN A 300 3.46 -13.74 12.18
CA GLN A 300 3.03 -14.74 11.20
C GLN A 300 3.50 -14.34 9.81
N LEU A 301 4.19 -15.25 9.12
CA LEU A 301 4.65 -15.05 7.76
C LEU A 301 4.30 -16.25 6.89
N LYS A 302 3.69 -15.98 5.74
CA LYS A 302 3.52 -16.94 4.66
C LYS A 302 4.14 -16.38 3.38
N ALA A 303 5.20 -17.00 2.90
CA ALA A 303 5.85 -16.64 1.65
C ALA A 303 5.83 -17.85 0.69
N PHE A 304 5.41 -17.64 -0.55
CA PHE A 304 5.29 -18.71 -1.54
C PHE A 304 5.76 -18.29 -2.93
N SER A 305 6.50 -19.16 -3.60
CA SER A 305 6.67 -19.09 -5.05
C SER A 305 6.68 -20.41 -5.80
N SER A 306 6.08 -20.49 -6.99
CA SER A 306 6.07 -21.75 -7.74
C SER A 306 7.41 -22.05 -8.40
N LEU A 307 7.92 -21.11 -9.22
CA LEU A 307 9.05 -21.37 -10.13
C LEU A 307 10.33 -20.63 -9.77
N SER A 308 10.27 -19.67 -8.85
CA SER A 308 11.38 -18.75 -8.58
C SER A 308 11.84 -18.79 -7.13
N PRO A 309 13.11 -18.40 -6.88
CA PRO A 309 13.67 -18.44 -5.53
C PRO A 309 12.93 -17.54 -4.55
N VAL A 310 12.91 -17.98 -3.29
CA VAL A 310 12.40 -17.19 -2.15
C VAL A 310 13.53 -16.97 -1.16
N ASP A 311 13.90 -15.72 -0.88
CA ASP A 311 14.91 -15.32 0.12
C ASP A 311 14.27 -14.43 1.19
N ILE A 312 14.19 -14.95 2.42
CA ILE A 312 13.59 -14.27 3.56
C ILE A 312 14.65 -14.02 4.62
N THR A 313 14.75 -12.79 5.09
CA THR A 313 15.58 -12.41 6.25
C THR A 313 14.70 -11.92 7.38
N LEU A 314 14.56 -12.72 8.43
CA LEU A 314 13.74 -12.42 9.61
C LEU A 314 14.40 -11.39 10.53
N PRO A 315 13.62 -10.71 11.41
CA PRO A 315 14.20 -9.76 12.35
C PRO A 315 15.00 -10.50 13.43
N LYS A 316 16.06 -9.86 13.95
CA LYS A 316 16.89 -10.41 15.04
C LYS A 316 16.12 -10.73 16.32
N THR A 317 14.94 -10.15 16.50
CA THR A 317 14.03 -10.36 17.63
C THR A 317 13.03 -11.50 17.41
N TYR A 318 13.07 -12.18 16.25
CA TYR A 318 12.14 -13.25 15.92
C TYR A 318 12.24 -14.43 16.89
N GLU A 319 11.09 -14.89 17.38
CA GLU A 319 10.95 -16.14 18.12
C GLU A 319 9.70 -16.85 17.60
N GLY A 320 9.79 -18.15 17.39
CA GLY A 320 8.69 -18.93 16.87
C GLY A 320 9.11 -20.13 16.04
N ALA A 321 8.11 -20.87 15.58
CA ALA A 321 8.28 -22.01 14.68
C ALA A 321 8.53 -21.56 13.24
N PHE A 322 9.33 -22.32 12.50
CA PHE A 322 9.50 -22.11 11.07
C PHE A 322 9.35 -23.43 10.31
N GLU A 323 8.92 -23.30 9.06
CA GLU A 323 8.83 -24.35 8.07
C GLU A 323 9.30 -23.80 6.72
N VAL A 324 10.30 -24.47 6.14
CA VAL A 324 10.91 -24.14 4.86
C VAL A 324 10.85 -25.36 3.97
N GLU A 325 10.24 -25.24 2.80
CA GLU A 325 9.93 -26.38 1.93
C GLU A 325 10.16 -26.04 0.45
N THR A 326 10.66 -27.02 -0.30
CA THR A 326 10.71 -27.04 -1.76
C THR A 326 10.55 -28.46 -2.27
N ASN A 327 10.09 -28.66 -3.51
CA ASN A 327 9.93 -30.02 -4.06
C ASN A 327 11.16 -30.49 -4.86
N MET A 328 11.88 -29.58 -5.51
CA MET A 328 12.92 -29.95 -6.50
C MET A 328 14.30 -29.30 -6.27
N ALA A 329 14.44 -28.43 -5.28
CA ALA A 329 15.69 -27.71 -5.01
C ALA A 329 16.11 -27.83 -3.54
N GLY A 330 17.11 -27.06 -3.11
CA GLY A 330 17.53 -27.00 -1.71
C GLY A 330 16.70 -26.02 -0.88
N ALA A 331 16.33 -26.44 0.34
CA ALA A 331 15.88 -25.58 1.42
C ALA A 331 17.08 -25.23 2.31
N PHE A 332 17.29 -23.94 2.58
CA PHE A 332 18.42 -23.44 3.37
C PHE A 332 17.91 -22.61 4.55
N VAL A 333 18.40 -22.94 5.75
CA VAL A 333 18.17 -22.16 6.97
C VAL A 333 19.53 -21.80 7.54
N GLY A 334 19.79 -20.50 7.72
CA GLY A 334 21.06 -20.01 8.22
C GLY A 334 20.89 -18.85 9.19
N PHE A 335 21.90 -18.61 10.03
CA PHE A 335 21.96 -17.41 10.87
C PHE A 335 22.64 -16.27 10.12
N GLN A 336 22.14 -15.05 10.32
CA GLN A 336 22.69 -13.89 9.63
C GLN A 336 24.04 -13.42 10.21
N ASP A 337 24.32 -13.73 11.47
CA ASP A 337 25.59 -13.45 12.13
C ASP A 337 26.13 -14.75 12.75
N ASN A 338 27.46 -14.91 12.80
CA ASN A 338 28.14 -15.87 13.66
C ASN A 338 27.89 -15.48 15.13
N ILE A 339 26.64 -15.56 15.60
CA ILE A 339 26.33 -15.48 17.03
C ILE A 339 27.08 -16.66 17.63
N GLY A 340 28.23 -16.33 18.22
CA GLY A 340 29.10 -17.30 18.85
C GLY A 340 28.25 -18.16 19.77
N ILE A 341 28.28 -19.46 19.51
CA ILE A 341 27.89 -20.48 20.47
C ILE A 341 28.88 -20.31 21.63
N GLY A 342 28.60 -19.38 22.55
CA GLY A 342 29.62 -18.86 23.46
C GLY A 342 29.08 -17.75 24.35
N ARG A 343 28.78 -18.13 25.60
CA ARG A 343 28.43 -17.23 26.71
C ARG A 343 29.41 -16.06 26.85
N THR A 344 28.92 -14.84 26.64
CA THR A 344 29.46 -13.61 27.25
C THR A 344 28.34 -12.57 27.39
N ASP A 345 28.14 -12.08 28.61
CA ASP A 345 27.45 -10.84 29.00
C ASP A 345 25.95 -10.69 28.79
N GLY A 346 25.14 -11.45 29.53
CA GLY A 346 23.75 -11.08 29.87
C GLY A 346 22.74 -11.01 28.71
N LEU A 347 23.17 -11.29 27.49
CA LEU A 347 22.32 -11.43 26.31
C LEU A 347 21.64 -12.80 26.37
N VAL A 348 20.31 -12.80 26.20
CA VAL A 348 19.54 -14.05 26.16
C VAL A 348 19.95 -14.82 24.90
N GLU A 349 20.60 -15.96 25.10
CA GLU A 349 21.09 -16.82 24.01
C GLU A 349 19.89 -17.41 23.23
N ARG A 350 19.78 -17.08 21.94
CA ARG A 350 18.77 -17.67 21.06
C ARG A 350 19.25 -19.07 20.65
N ARG A 351 18.38 -20.07 20.84
CA ARG A 351 18.62 -21.46 20.44
C ARG A 351 17.83 -21.76 19.18
N LEU A 352 18.50 -22.39 18.21
CA LEU A 352 17.88 -22.99 17.03
C LEU A 352 17.72 -24.48 17.26
N GLY A 353 16.47 -24.95 17.23
CA GLY A 353 16.14 -26.37 17.24
C GLY A 353 15.58 -26.78 15.89
N PHE A 354 16.02 -27.93 15.38
CA PHE A 354 15.41 -28.56 14.22
C PHE A 354 14.60 -29.78 14.67
N GLU A 355 13.36 -29.85 14.20
CA GLU A 355 12.54 -31.05 14.23
C GLU A 355 12.82 -31.91 12.99
N VAL A 356 12.96 -31.24 11.84
CA VAL A 356 13.29 -31.82 10.54
C VAL A 356 14.40 -30.99 9.91
N ASP A 357 15.48 -31.65 9.51
CA ASP A 357 16.63 -31.00 8.84
C ASP A 357 16.99 -31.74 7.55
N GLY A 358 16.04 -31.77 6.60
CA GLY A 358 16.23 -32.37 5.28
C GLY A 358 16.84 -31.41 4.27
N GLU A 359 17.20 -31.93 3.09
CA GLU A 359 17.69 -31.12 1.97
C GLU A 359 16.60 -30.24 1.35
N VAL A 360 15.37 -30.78 1.25
CA VAL A 360 14.23 -30.13 0.57
C VAL A 360 13.18 -29.58 1.54
N TRP A 361 13.20 -30.03 2.80
CA TRP A 361 12.23 -29.65 3.83
C TRP A 361 12.93 -29.53 5.18
N LYS A 362 12.76 -28.38 5.82
CA LYS A 362 13.29 -28.06 7.15
C LYS A 362 12.18 -27.48 8.02
N LYS A 363 12.10 -27.95 9.25
CA LYS A 363 11.12 -27.50 10.25
C LYS A 363 11.79 -27.39 11.60
N GLY A 364 11.52 -26.33 12.33
CA GLY A 364 12.16 -26.09 13.62
C GLY A 364 11.59 -24.89 14.34
N TRP A 365 12.34 -24.38 15.31
CA TRP A 365 11.98 -23.21 16.08
C TRP A 365 13.22 -22.40 16.45
N VAL A 366 13.00 -21.10 16.63
CA VAL A 366 13.96 -20.19 17.26
C VAL A 366 13.37 -19.73 18.57
N THR A 367 14.12 -19.89 19.66
CA THR A 367 13.64 -19.45 20.95
C THR A 367 14.73 -18.99 21.91
N SER A 368 14.40 -18.03 22.76
CA SER A 368 15.24 -17.59 23.88
C SER A 368 14.76 -18.20 25.22
N MET A 369 13.49 -18.61 25.30
CA MET A 369 12.81 -19.22 26.46
C MET A 369 11.79 -20.25 26.00
N ASP A 370 11.36 -21.21 26.82
CA ASP A 370 10.47 -22.29 26.35
C ASP A 370 9.14 -21.81 25.74
N GLU A 371 8.63 -20.64 26.15
CA GLU A 371 7.42 -20.03 25.60
C GLU A 371 7.58 -19.38 24.22
N GLY A 372 8.82 -19.05 23.81
CA GLY A 372 9.10 -18.31 22.58
C GLY A 372 8.70 -19.06 21.30
N GLN A 373 8.63 -20.39 21.35
CA GLN A 373 8.22 -21.23 20.21
C GLN A 373 6.81 -20.93 19.68
N TRP A 374 5.92 -20.34 20.50
CA TRP A 374 4.53 -20.04 20.14
C TRP A 374 4.32 -18.58 19.70
N ARG A 375 5.37 -17.76 19.68
CA ARG A 375 5.29 -16.33 19.35
C ARG A 375 5.31 -16.04 17.86
N GLY A 376 5.57 -17.04 17.03
CA GLY A 376 5.58 -16.84 15.60
C GLY A 376 5.44 -18.12 14.81
N ASN A 377 5.00 -17.96 13.57
CA ASN A 377 4.94 -19.04 12.61
C ASN A 377 5.35 -18.50 11.24
N VAL A 378 6.47 -19.00 10.74
CA VAL A 378 7.03 -18.66 9.44
C VAL A 378 6.94 -19.87 8.53
N LYS A 379 6.17 -19.75 7.44
CA LYS A 379 6.09 -20.76 6.39
C LYS A 379 6.59 -20.20 5.07
N VAL A 380 7.66 -20.78 4.54
CA VAL A 380 8.29 -20.37 3.28
C VAL A 380 8.36 -21.56 2.35
N VAL A 381 7.66 -21.49 1.21
CA VAL A 381 7.48 -22.64 0.33
C VAL A 381 7.82 -22.26 -1.10
N THR A 382 8.48 -23.18 -1.81
CA THR A 382 8.50 -23.14 -3.28
C THR A 382 8.23 -24.49 -3.92
N SER A 383 7.98 -24.52 -5.23
CA SER A 383 7.84 -25.80 -5.95
C SER A 383 9.15 -26.22 -6.63
N MET A 384 9.78 -25.33 -7.40
CA MET A 384 10.88 -25.71 -8.31
C MET A 384 12.20 -24.99 -8.07
N ALA A 385 12.26 -24.07 -7.09
CA ALA A 385 13.40 -23.20 -6.87
C ALA A 385 13.93 -23.34 -5.43
N PRO A 386 15.16 -22.87 -5.14
CA PRO A 386 15.67 -22.90 -3.78
C PRO A 386 14.92 -21.92 -2.88
N VAL A 387 14.89 -22.26 -1.59
CA VAL A 387 14.38 -21.37 -0.54
C VAL A 387 15.47 -21.08 0.47
N THR A 388 15.64 -19.82 0.82
CA THR A 388 16.56 -19.38 1.87
C THR A 388 15.81 -18.64 2.97
N LEU A 389 15.98 -19.09 4.20
CA LEU A 389 15.53 -18.42 5.41
C LEU A 389 16.73 -18.04 6.27
N ARG A 390 16.87 -16.74 6.57
CA ARG A 390 17.92 -16.19 7.43
C ARG A 390 17.31 -15.73 8.76
N LEU A 391 17.88 -16.19 9.87
CA LEU A 391 17.39 -16.06 11.25
C LEU A 391 18.21 -15.10 12.12
#